data_AF-A0A952BAE3-F1
#
_entry.id   AF-A0A952BAE3-F1
#
_cell.length_a   1.000
_cell.length_b   1.000
_cell.length_c   1.000
_cell.angle_alpha   90.00
_cell.angle_beta   90.00
_cell.angle_gamma   90.00
#
_symmetry.space_group_name_H-M   'P 1'
#
loop_
_entity.id
_entity.type
_entity.pdbx_description
1 polymer ?
#
loop_
_entity_poly.entity_id
_entity_poly.type
_entity_poly.pdbx_seq_one_letter_code
_entity_poly.pdbx_strand_id
1 'polypeptide(L)'
;MSDNEKYIEEFVNDIPFDTPDDEHRDKLKKQLLNAFPKHRLQPTVHTVHIWRNIMKSSTTRIAAAAVIIIAVFFGLNLFRDNGGVAWAEVLNNVQKVQTYIHRMKMTVQRSDGSHDVEMTFYRSTEYGTRRDAFYNDDLVSQLYVPADGNKGVELVPSQKKYLNAIFTDEQIKEIAEKNDPRAIVKEFMCCNQYTKLGQKTIDGIEVEGIEVDNDKFGASLFEKGKGRLWVAVDTDLPVLIELEGTSAGGSVQISLTIDSFDWDPGLQAEDFQPNIPSDYTLMAKVDLSGSVEAVIKGLRGFAEITEGKYPTNLDLMTTGKELREAFIALRQKQGKSLEEKPTQEEMENMLPIQGACLFYGKLVKEDKDVAYYGDTVTAHDVEKVLMRWKISDQQYRVIFGDLSTLDVSYDELAQLEK
;
A
#
# COMPACT_ATOMS: atom_id res chain seq x y z
N MET A 1 15.51 -0.49 -36.29
CA MET A 1 15.15 -1.82 -36.79
C MET A 1 16.11 -2.19 -37.91
N SER A 2 16.41 -3.47 -38.05
CA SER A 2 17.25 -4.08 -39.07
C SER A 2 16.40 -4.96 -39.99
N ASP A 3 16.85 -5.21 -41.21
CA ASP A 3 16.09 -5.98 -42.20
C ASP A 3 15.76 -7.41 -41.74
N ASN A 4 16.55 -7.96 -40.81
CA ASN A 4 16.34 -9.27 -40.19
C ASN A 4 15.06 -9.32 -39.32
N GLU A 5 14.69 -8.23 -38.63
CA GLU A 5 13.50 -8.20 -37.77
C GLU A 5 12.23 -8.29 -38.63
N LYS A 6 12.21 -7.58 -39.75
CA LYS A 6 11.08 -7.55 -40.69
C LYS A 6 10.84 -8.92 -41.35
N TYR A 7 11.91 -9.64 -41.66
CA TYR A 7 11.85 -11.00 -42.23
C TYR A 7 11.23 -12.02 -41.26
N ILE A 8 11.36 -11.81 -39.94
CA ILE A 8 10.77 -12.66 -38.91
C ILE A 8 9.27 -12.38 -38.76
N GLU A 9 8.86 -11.10 -38.81
CA GLU A 9 7.43 -10.74 -38.79
C GLU A 9 6.68 -11.29 -40.02
N GLU A 10 7.25 -11.21 -41.23
CA GLU A 10 6.64 -11.83 -42.42
C GLU A 10 6.54 -13.36 -42.28
N PHE A 11 7.59 -14.04 -41.78
CA PHE A 11 7.59 -15.49 -41.61
C PHE A 11 6.61 -16.01 -40.54
N VAL A 12 6.35 -15.25 -39.48
CA VAL A 12 5.44 -15.67 -38.39
C VAL A 12 3.96 -15.52 -38.76
N ASN A 13 3.59 -14.55 -39.61
CA ASN A 13 2.20 -14.31 -39.99
C ASN A 13 1.60 -15.37 -40.93
N ASP A 14 2.43 -16.09 -41.70
CA ASP A 14 1.99 -17.14 -42.63
C ASP A 14 1.81 -18.53 -41.98
N ILE A 15 1.98 -18.66 -40.66
CA ILE A 15 1.85 -19.95 -39.94
C ILE A 15 0.44 -20.10 -39.33
N PRO A 16 -0.43 -20.99 -39.85
CA PRO A 16 -1.71 -21.28 -39.23
C PRO A 16 -1.53 -22.11 -37.95
N PHE A 17 -1.74 -21.48 -36.80
CA PHE A 17 -1.82 -22.17 -35.52
C PHE A 17 -3.26 -22.62 -35.24
N ASP A 18 -3.55 -23.90 -35.46
CA ASP A 18 -4.82 -24.50 -35.02
C ASP A 18 -4.93 -24.41 -33.48
N THR A 19 -6.06 -23.88 -33.00
CA THR A 19 -6.37 -23.90 -31.57
C THR A 19 -6.73 -25.33 -31.15
N PRO A 20 -6.14 -25.89 -30.07
CA PRO A 20 -6.44 -27.25 -29.65
C PRO A 20 -7.90 -27.41 -29.24
N ASP A 21 -8.60 -28.40 -29.82
CA ASP A 21 -9.95 -28.74 -29.39
C ASP A 21 -9.98 -29.40 -27.99
N ASP A 22 -11.13 -29.33 -27.33
CA ASP A 22 -11.32 -29.90 -25.99
C ASP A 22 -11.22 -31.44 -25.97
N GLU A 23 -11.49 -32.13 -27.08
CA GLU A 23 -11.40 -33.59 -27.18
C GLU A 23 -9.94 -34.05 -27.07
N HIS A 24 -9.02 -33.33 -27.71
CA HIS A 24 -7.57 -33.54 -27.61
C HIS A 24 -7.07 -33.38 -26.17
N ARG A 25 -7.59 -32.35 -25.46
CA ARG A 25 -7.23 -32.04 -24.07
C ARG A 25 -7.68 -33.12 -23.10
N ASP A 26 -8.94 -33.57 -23.21
CA ASP A 26 -9.48 -34.60 -22.30
C ASP A 26 -8.90 -36.00 -22.61
N LYS A 27 -8.51 -36.27 -23.87
CA LYS A 27 -7.77 -37.47 -24.29
C LYS A 27 -6.38 -37.56 -23.62
N LEU A 28 -5.62 -36.46 -23.61
CA LEU A 28 -4.30 -36.38 -22.95
C LEU A 28 -4.40 -36.60 -21.42
N LYS A 29 -5.38 -35.95 -20.79
CA LYS A 29 -5.70 -36.10 -19.35
C LYS A 29 -6.04 -37.56 -18.99
N LYS A 30 -6.77 -38.26 -19.86
CA LYS A 30 -7.12 -39.69 -19.68
C LYS A 30 -5.91 -40.62 -19.81
N GLN A 31 -4.94 -40.28 -20.65
CA GLN A 31 -3.68 -41.02 -20.76
C GLN A 31 -2.80 -40.82 -19.52
N LEU A 32 -2.66 -39.58 -19.03
CA LEU A 32 -1.90 -39.26 -17.81
C LEU A 32 -2.45 -39.99 -16.57
N LEU A 33 -3.77 -40.01 -16.38
CA LEU A 33 -4.40 -40.70 -15.25
C LEU A 33 -4.21 -42.22 -15.26
N ASN A 34 -4.01 -42.83 -16.44
CA ASN A 34 -3.74 -44.27 -16.57
C ASN A 34 -2.26 -44.64 -16.37
N ALA A 35 -1.34 -43.66 -16.34
CA ALA A 35 0.09 -43.89 -16.21
C ALA A 35 0.57 -44.06 -14.74
N PHE A 36 -0.25 -43.73 -13.75
CA PHE A 36 0.14 -43.78 -12.32
C PHE A 36 0.05 -45.19 -11.72
N PRO A 37 1.16 -45.78 -11.22
CA PRO A 37 1.15 -47.12 -10.63
C PRO A 37 0.42 -47.16 -9.28
N LYS A 38 -0.70 -47.89 -9.21
CA LYS A 38 -1.34 -48.25 -7.94
C LYS A 38 -0.57 -49.38 -7.27
N HIS A 39 0.23 -49.05 -6.24
CA HIS A 39 0.45 -49.79 -4.98
C HIS A 39 1.86 -49.56 -4.40
N ARG A 40 1.95 -48.86 -3.25
CA ARG A 40 2.69 -49.28 -2.03
C ARG A 40 2.72 -48.15 -0.99
N LEU A 41 1.83 -48.23 0.00
CA LEU A 41 2.03 -47.64 1.32
C LEU A 41 1.58 -48.66 2.35
N GLN A 42 2.48 -49.05 3.25
CA GLN A 42 2.16 -49.64 4.55
C GLN A 42 2.89 -48.79 5.60
N PRO A 43 2.20 -48.28 6.63
CA PRO A 43 2.82 -47.42 7.62
C PRO A 43 3.44 -48.23 8.76
N THR A 44 4.66 -47.87 9.16
CA THR A 44 5.26 -48.28 10.43
C THR A 44 5.72 -47.04 11.17
N VAL A 45 4.89 -46.57 12.11
CA VAL A 45 5.18 -45.37 12.91
C VAL A 45 5.88 -45.80 14.21
N HIS A 46 7.08 -45.27 14.47
CA HIS A 46 7.66 -45.28 15.81
C HIS A 46 7.57 -43.88 16.43
N THR A 47 6.64 -43.73 17.37
CA THR A 47 6.49 -42.53 18.20
C THR A 47 7.61 -42.43 19.23
N VAL A 48 8.23 -41.25 19.37
CA VAL A 48 9.02 -40.88 20.54
C VAL A 48 8.26 -39.77 21.29
N HIS A 49 7.81 -40.07 22.51
CA HIS A 49 7.17 -39.10 23.40
C HIS A 49 8.20 -38.52 24.38
N ILE A 50 8.49 -37.22 24.27
CA ILE A 50 9.12 -36.46 25.38
C ILE A 50 8.29 -35.19 25.67
N TRP A 51 7.62 -35.27 26.81
CA TRP A 51 7.20 -34.20 27.73
C TRP A 51 6.25 -33.08 27.27
N ARG A 52 5.05 -33.20 27.83
CA ARG A 52 3.91 -32.29 27.81
C ARG A 52 3.85 -31.54 29.14
N ASN A 53 4.00 -30.21 29.11
CA ASN A 53 3.54 -29.19 30.07
C ASN A 53 4.02 -27.86 29.47
N ILE A 54 3.18 -26.88 29.10
CA ILE A 54 2.03 -26.31 29.83
C ILE A 54 0.78 -26.13 28.92
N MET A 55 -0.37 -25.83 29.54
CA MET A 55 -1.70 -25.49 28.98
C MET A 55 -1.74 -24.06 28.37
N LYS A 56 -2.71 -23.50 27.63
CA LYS A 56 -4.02 -23.79 26.94
C LYS A 56 -4.40 -22.41 26.31
N SER A 57 -5.34 -22.17 25.38
CA SER A 57 -6.21 -22.91 24.44
C SER A 57 -6.88 -21.81 23.53
N SER A 58 -7.56 -22.03 22.40
CA SER A 58 -8.31 -23.20 21.93
C SER A 58 -8.25 -23.41 20.40
N THR A 59 -7.58 -24.47 19.97
CA THR A 59 -7.58 -24.94 18.58
C THR A 59 -7.86 -26.43 18.56
N THR A 60 -9.07 -26.84 18.17
CA THR A 60 -9.43 -28.27 18.00
C THR A 60 -10.40 -28.49 16.82
N ARG A 61 -10.34 -27.55 15.87
CA ARG A 61 -10.63 -27.63 14.43
C ARG A 61 -9.49 -26.77 13.84
N ILE A 62 -8.75 -27.14 12.79
CA ILE A 62 -8.96 -28.13 11.72
C ILE A 62 -7.76 -29.08 11.64
N ALA A 63 -8.00 -30.38 11.43
CA ALA A 63 -6.95 -31.38 11.15
C ALA A 63 -7.21 -32.02 9.77
N ALA A 64 -6.83 -31.33 8.70
CA ALA A 64 -6.99 -31.81 7.32
C ALA A 64 -6.03 -31.17 6.30
N ALA A 65 -5.79 -29.85 6.37
CA ALA A 65 -5.09 -29.11 5.30
C ALA A 65 -3.56 -29.33 5.25
N ALA A 66 -2.88 -29.28 6.41
CA ALA A 66 -1.42 -29.17 6.51
C ALA A 66 -0.61 -30.33 5.87
N VAL A 67 -1.23 -31.49 5.65
CA VAL A 67 -0.53 -32.68 5.11
C VAL A 67 -0.27 -32.57 3.59
N ILE A 68 -1.07 -31.78 2.86
CA ILE A 68 -0.96 -31.67 1.39
C ILE A 68 0.11 -30.64 0.98
N ILE A 69 0.17 -29.50 1.66
CA ILE A 69 1.07 -28.38 1.29
C ILE A 69 2.54 -28.76 1.51
N ILE A 70 2.86 -29.45 2.60
CA ILE A 70 4.23 -29.93 2.89
C ILE A 70 4.75 -30.83 1.75
N ALA A 71 3.89 -31.68 1.17
CA ALA A 71 4.28 -32.55 0.06
C ALA A 71 4.59 -31.79 -1.25
N VAL A 72 3.98 -30.62 -1.46
CA VAL A 72 4.25 -29.77 -2.64
C VAL A 72 5.59 -29.05 -2.50
N PHE A 73 5.89 -28.48 -1.31
CA PHE A 73 7.19 -27.84 -1.06
C PHE A 73 8.36 -28.83 -1.08
N PHE A 74 8.27 -29.96 -0.37
CA PHE A 74 9.34 -30.96 -0.37
C PHE A 74 9.55 -31.66 -1.73
N GLY A 75 8.57 -31.62 -2.64
CA GLY A 75 8.68 -32.20 -3.97
C GLY A 75 9.71 -31.53 -4.89
N LEU A 76 10.07 -30.26 -4.63
CA LEU A 76 11.00 -29.49 -5.46
C LEU A 76 12.47 -29.56 -4.99
N ASN A 77 12.73 -29.81 -3.71
CA ASN A 77 14.09 -29.74 -3.14
C ASN A 77 14.97 -30.99 -3.33
N LEU A 78 14.48 -32.04 -4.00
CA LEU A 78 15.21 -33.32 -4.16
C LEU A 78 16.30 -33.34 -5.26
N PHE A 79 16.55 -32.22 -5.96
CA PHE A 79 17.49 -32.15 -7.10
C PHE A 79 18.47 -30.96 -7.03
N ARG A 80 18.70 -30.40 -5.84
CA ARG A 80 19.41 -29.12 -5.65
C ARG A 80 20.89 -29.33 -5.28
N ASP A 81 21.71 -29.74 -6.24
CA ASP A 81 23.15 -30.08 -6.07
C ASP A 81 24.08 -28.88 -5.73
N ASN A 82 23.54 -27.73 -5.32
CA ASN A 82 24.29 -26.63 -4.68
C ASN A 82 23.40 -25.94 -3.63
N GLY A 83 23.85 -25.91 -2.37
CA GLY A 83 23.12 -25.33 -1.23
C GLY A 83 23.19 -23.80 -1.20
N GLY A 84 22.48 -23.14 -2.12
CA GLY A 84 22.34 -21.69 -2.20
C GLY A 84 21.00 -21.26 -2.82
N VAL A 85 20.71 -19.97 -2.80
CA VAL A 85 19.41 -19.41 -3.24
C VAL A 85 19.30 -19.39 -4.76
N ALA A 86 18.13 -19.81 -5.26
CA ALA A 86 17.78 -19.85 -6.67
C ALA A 86 17.19 -18.50 -7.07
N TRP A 87 18.04 -17.47 -7.16
CA TRP A 87 17.64 -16.07 -7.37
C TRP A 87 16.64 -15.82 -8.52
N ALA A 88 16.66 -16.62 -9.59
CA ALA A 88 15.67 -16.55 -10.67
C ALA A 88 14.24 -16.97 -10.26
N GLU A 89 14.11 -17.88 -9.28
CA GLU A 89 12.83 -18.39 -8.76
C GLU A 89 12.30 -17.59 -7.56
N VAL A 90 13.11 -16.75 -6.90
CA VAL A 90 12.70 -15.98 -5.71
C VAL A 90 11.45 -15.15 -5.99
N LEU A 91 11.43 -14.39 -7.09
CA LEU A 91 10.25 -13.60 -7.48
C LEU A 91 9.04 -14.50 -7.81
N ASN A 92 9.27 -15.62 -8.48
CA ASN A 92 8.22 -16.59 -8.85
C ASN A 92 7.58 -17.20 -7.59
N ASN A 93 8.39 -17.57 -6.59
CA ASN A 93 7.92 -18.15 -5.33
C ASN A 93 7.19 -17.11 -4.47
N VAL A 94 7.75 -15.91 -4.34
CA VAL A 94 7.15 -14.78 -3.62
C VAL A 94 5.81 -14.34 -4.25
N GLN A 95 5.66 -14.40 -5.58
CA GLN A 95 4.40 -14.06 -6.26
C GLN A 95 3.32 -15.14 -6.16
N LYS A 96 3.67 -16.40 -5.87
CA LYS A 96 2.69 -17.48 -5.64
C LYS A 96 1.96 -17.32 -4.30
N VAL A 97 2.55 -16.65 -3.32
CA VAL A 97 1.96 -16.54 -1.97
C VAL A 97 0.77 -15.57 -1.96
N GLN A 98 -0.38 -16.09 -1.52
CA GLN A 98 -1.64 -15.35 -1.47
C GLN A 98 -1.90 -14.70 -0.10
N THR A 99 -1.50 -15.35 1.01
CA THR A 99 -1.63 -14.81 2.38
C THR A 99 -0.28 -14.74 3.08
N TYR A 100 0.01 -13.64 3.77
CA TYR A 100 1.27 -13.45 4.50
C TYR A 100 1.17 -12.34 5.55
N ILE A 101 2.00 -12.45 6.59
CA ILE A 101 2.25 -11.39 7.58
C ILE A 101 3.69 -10.91 7.39
N HIS A 102 3.93 -9.61 7.58
CA HIS A 102 5.28 -9.07 7.78
C HIS A 102 5.28 -7.89 8.74
N ARG A 103 6.41 -7.65 9.38
CA ARG A 103 6.66 -6.46 10.20
C ARG A 103 7.50 -5.47 9.40
N MET A 104 7.20 -4.19 9.54
CA MET A 104 7.87 -3.08 8.87
C MET A 104 8.25 -2.05 9.93
N LYS A 105 9.56 -1.79 10.09
CA LYS A 105 10.08 -0.69 10.91
C LYS A 105 10.75 0.35 10.02
N MET A 106 10.30 1.59 10.12
CA MET A 106 10.86 2.74 9.42
C MET A 106 11.45 3.71 10.43
N THR A 107 12.70 4.12 10.22
CA THR A 107 13.38 5.17 10.98
C THR A 107 13.65 6.35 10.06
N VAL A 108 13.13 7.53 10.40
CA VAL A 108 13.35 8.77 9.65
C VAL A 108 14.15 9.74 10.51
N GLN A 109 15.41 9.93 10.15
CA GLN A 109 16.35 10.80 10.85
C GLN A 109 16.47 12.15 10.13
N ARG A 110 16.38 13.22 10.91
CA ARG A 110 16.43 14.62 10.50
C ARG A 110 17.32 15.43 11.44
N SER A 111 17.55 16.71 11.13
CA SER A 111 18.30 17.63 11.99
C SER A 111 17.64 17.95 13.34
N ASP A 112 16.32 17.75 13.46
CA ASP A 112 15.53 17.99 14.66
C ASP A 112 15.28 16.72 15.51
N GLY A 113 15.54 15.52 14.97
CA GLY A 113 15.47 14.27 15.70
C GLY A 113 15.35 13.02 14.82
N SER A 114 15.24 11.86 15.46
CA SER A 114 14.87 10.60 14.81
C SER A 114 13.44 10.22 15.16
N HIS A 115 12.68 9.75 14.18
CA HIS A 115 11.31 9.27 14.35
C HIS A 115 11.21 7.83 13.86
N ASP A 116 10.94 6.91 14.78
CA ASP A 116 10.64 5.51 14.48
C ASP A 116 9.13 5.30 14.32
N VAL A 117 8.75 4.50 13.33
CA VAL A 117 7.38 4.02 13.10
C VAL A 117 7.44 2.53 12.86
N GLU A 118 6.66 1.75 13.61
CA GLU A 118 6.57 0.30 13.45
C GLU A 118 5.15 -0.12 13.05
N MET A 119 5.05 -1.08 12.13
CA MET A 119 3.78 -1.57 11.58
C MET A 119 3.84 -3.08 11.40
N THR A 120 2.71 -3.75 11.63
CA THR A 120 2.50 -5.15 11.23
C THR A 120 1.42 -5.18 10.15
N PHE A 121 1.78 -5.74 8.99
CA PHE A 121 0.89 -5.92 7.85
C PHE A 121 0.42 -7.37 7.78
N TYR A 122 -0.89 -7.55 7.70
CA TYR A 122 -1.55 -8.79 7.34
C TYR A 122 -2.10 -8.59 5.93
N ARG A 123 -1.70 -9.42 4.98
CA ARG A 123 -2.10 -9.28 3.56
C ARG A 123 -2.70 -10.58 3.04
N SER A 124 -3.80 -10.46 2.31
CA SER A 124 -4.47 -11.55 1.59
C SER A 124 -4.97 -11.01 0.26
N THR A 125 -4.67 -11.69 -0.85
CA THR A 125 -5.23 -11.34 -2.17
C THR A 125 -6.74 -11.57 -2.27
N GLU A 126 -7.32 -12.38 -1.37
CA GLU A 126 -8.76 -12.67 -1.31
C GLU A 126 -9.51 -11.75 -0.32
N TYR A 127 -8.87 -11.36 0.79
CA TYR A 127 -9.53 -10.64 1.89
C TYR A 127 -9.11 -9.17 2.02
N GLY A 128 -7.89 -8.81 1.58
CA GLY A 128 -7.42 -7.42 1.53
C GLY A 128 -6.13 -7.16 2.31
N THR A 129 -6.05 -6.00 2.97
CA THR A 129 -4.92 -5.59 3.81
C THR A 129 -5.41 -5.06 5.15
N ARG A 130 -4.83 -5.59 6.23
CA ARG A 130 -4.89 -4.98 7.57
C ARG A 130 -3.49 -4.49 7.94
N ARG A 131 -3.41 -3.30 8.53
CA ARG A 131 -2.17 -2.68 9.02
C ARG A 131 -2.36 -2.18 10.44
N ASP A 132 -1.80 -2.91 11.39
CA ASP A 132 -1.64 -2.48 12.78
C ASP A 132 -0.41 -1.58 12.86
N ALA A 133 -0.51 -0.41 13.50
CA ALA A 133 0.56 0.57 13.61
C ALA A 133 0.85 0.93 15.07
N PHE A 134 2.13 0.97 15.42
CA PHE A 134 2.62 1.06 16.80
C PHE A 134 3.54 2.27 16.98
N TYR A 135 3.52 2.84 18.20
CA TYR A 135 4.41 3.91 18.61
C TYR A 135 4.73 3.77 20.10
N ASN A 136 6.01 3.61 20.45
CA ASN A 136 6.45 3.22 21.80
C ASN A 136 5.72 1.98 22.33
N ASP A 137 5.65 0.93 21.50
CA ASP A 137 4.93 -0.34 21.72
C ASP A 137 3.39 -0.24 21.88
N ASP A 138 2.82 0.95 22.06
CA ASP A 138 1.37 1.17 22.08
C ASP A 138 0.76 1.07 20.66
N LEU A 139 -0.34 0.32 20.54
CA LEU A 139 -1.14 0.22 19.31
C LEU A 139 -1.93 1.52 19.07
N VAL A 140 -1.40 2.40 18.22
CA VAL A 140 -1.98 3.72 17.94
C VAL A 140 -3.05 3.70 16.86
N SER A 141 -2.98 2.76 15.90
CA SER A 141 -3.98 2.63 14.83
C SER A 141 -4.09 1.20 14.28
N GLN A 142 -5.27 0.85 13.77
CA GLN A 142 -5.48 -0.32 12.90
C GLN A 142 -6.28 0.07 11.65
N LEU A 143 -5.67 -0.02 10.48
CA LEU A 143 -6.34 0.20 9.19
C LEU A 143 -6.78 -1.15 8.59
N TYR A 144 -8.02 -1.19 8.10
CA TYR A 144 -8.61 -2.31 7.38
C TYR A 144 -9.08 -1.84 6.00
N VAL A 145 -8.60 -2.49 4.94
CA VAL A 145 -9.00 -2.24 3.54
C VAL A 145 -9.31 -3.60 2.89
N PRO A 146 -10.51 -3.81 2.34
CA PRO A 146 -10.88 -5.06 1.68
C PRO A 146 -10.09 -5.27 0.37
N ALA A 147 -10.06 -6.50 -0.13
CA ALA A 147 -9.50 -6.78 -1.47
C ALA A 147 -10.32 -6.11 -2.58
N ASP A 148 -11.66 -6.16 -2.47
CA ASP A 148 -12.59 -5.59 -3.43
C ASP A 148 -13.22 -4.27 -2.91
N GLY A 149 -13.24 -3.26 -3.78
CA GLY A 149 -13.86 -1.97 -3.53
C GLY A 149 -12.98 -0.97 -2.78
N ASN A 150 -13.53 0.22 -2.55
CA ASN A 150 -12.74 1.41 -2.17
C ASN A 150 -13.02 1.94 -0.76
N LYS A 151 -13.61 1.13 0.14
CA LYS A 151 -14.06 1.57 1.48
C LYS A 151 -13.24 0.89 2.57
N GLY A 152 -12.50 1.67 3.35
CA GLY A 152 -11.74 1.18 4.50
C GLY A 152 -12.22 1.76 5.82
N VAL A 153 -11.76 1.14 6.90
CA VAL A 153 -12.01 1.57 8.29
C VAL A 153 -10.66 1.70 8.99
N GLU A 154 -10.41 2.82 9.65
CA GLU A 154 -9.25 2.98 10.52
C GLU A 154 -9.70 3.19 11.97
N LEU A 155 -9.30 2.27 12.85
CA LEU A 155 -9.51 2.32 14.29
C LEU A 155 -8.39 3.12 14.95
N VAL A 156 -8.73 3.90 15.98
CA VAL A 156 -7.79 4.64 16.82
C VAL A 156 -8.01 4.22 18.29
N PRO A 157 -7.38 3.13 18.76
CA PRO A 157 -7.73 2.49 20.04
C PRO A 157 -7.55 3.41 21.26
N SER A 158 -6.49 4.22 21.28
CA SER A 158 -6.18 5.22 22.31
C SER A 158 -7.24 6.33 22.46
N GLN A 159 -8.20 6.41 21.53
CA GLN A 159 -9.33 7.34 21.57
C GLN A 159 -10.70 6.65 21.66
N LYS A 160 -10.78 5.31 21.54
CA LYS A 160 -12.04 4.57 21.29
C LYS A 160 -12.86 5.21 20.17
N LYS A 161 -12.18 5.45 19.05
CA LYS A 161 -12.74 6.08 17.86
C LYS A 161 -12.39 5.30 16.61
N TYR A 162 -13.18 5.48 15.55
CA TYR A 162 -12.86 4.99 14.21
C TYR A 162 -13.25 6.02 13.15
N LEU A 163 -12.58 6.00 11.99
CA LEU A 163 -13.00 6.73 10.80
C LEU A 163 -13.36 5.75 9.68
N ASN A 164 -14.29 6.16 8.83
CA ASN A 164 -14.59 5.48 7.58
C ASN A 164 -13.98 6.29 6.43
N ALA A 165 -13.14 5.65 5.61
CA ALA A 165 -12.50 6.26 4.45
C ALA A 165 -13.08 5.71 3.14
N ILE A 166 -13.27 6.59 2.16
CA ILE A 166 -13.49 6.22 0.76
C ILE A 166 -12.23 6.62 -0.01
N PHE A 167 -11.59 5.67 -0.68
CA PHE A 167 -10.34 5.86 -1.41
C PHE A 167 -10.56 6.00 -2.92
N THR A 168 -9.55 6.48 -3.63
CA THR A 168 -9.38 6.26 -5.07
C THR A 168 -8.80 4.87 -5.36
N ASP A 169 -9.01 4.37 -6.58
CA ASP A 169 -8.36 3.14 -7.05
C ASP A 169 -6.82 3.24 -7.01
N GLU A 170 -6.28 4.45 -7.21
CA GLU A 170 -4.85 4.75 -7.09
C GLU A 170 -4.35 4.61 -5.64
N GLN A 171 -5.12 5.06 -4.65
CA GLN A 171 -4.81 4.87 -3.23
C GLN A 171 -5.03 3.42 -2.76
N ILE A 172 -6.04 2.72 -3.27
CA ILE A 172 -6.21 1.27 -3.00
C ILE A 172 -4.98 0.51 -3.54
N LYS A 173 -4.56 0.81 -4.77
CA LYS A 173 -3.34 0.28 -5.36
C LYS A 173 -2.10 0.67 -4.56
N GLU A 174 -1.99 1.91 -4.10
CA GLU A 174 -0.87 2.34 -3.24
C GLU A 174 -0.87 1.55 -1.92
N ILE A 175 -2.00 1.39 -1.23
CA ILE A 175 -2.07 0.61 0.03
C ILE A 175 -1.72 -0.88 -0.22
N ALA A 176 -2.12 -1.43 -1.38
CA ALA A 176 -1.82 -2.80 -1.76
C ALA A 176 -0.35 -3.04 -2.13
N GLU A 177 0.27 -2.16 -2.93
CA GLU A 177 1.63 -2.33 -3.49
C GLU A 177 2.73 -1.65 -2.66
N LYS A 178 2.45 -0.52 -1.99
CA LYS A 178 3.44 0.22 -1.20
C LYS A 178 3.78 -0.58 0.05
N ASN A 179 5.08 -0.82 0.22
CA ASN A 179 5.60 -1.75 1.21
C ASN A 179 4.99 -3.17 1.06
N ASP A 180 4.65 -3.60 -0.17
CA ASP A 180 4.47 -5.01 -0.47
C ASP A 180 5.86 -5.64 -0.71
N PRO A 181 6.29 -6.61 0.13
CA PRO A 181 7.51 -7.38 -0.10
C PRO A 181 7.60 -7.98 -1.50
N ARG A 182 6.47 -8.35 -2.12
CA ARG A 182 6.43 -8.90 -3.48
C ARG A 182 6.80 -7.84 -4.54
N ALA A 183 6.42 -6.59 -4.33
CA ALA A 183 6.81 -5.47 -5.19
C ALA A 183 8.29 -5.10 -4.99
N ILE A 184 8.76 -5.10 -3.74
CA ILE A 184 10.17 -4.80 -3.42
C ILE A 184 11.11 -5.89 -3.96
N VAL A 185 10.78 -7.18 -3.78
CA VAL A 185 11.53 -8.30 -4.37
C VAL A 185 11.56 -8.20 -5.90
N LYS A 186 10.47 -7.76 -6.53
CA LYS A 186 10.45 -7.48 -7.98
C LYS A 186 11.45 -6.39 -8.36
N GLU A 187 11.55 -5.31 -7.58
CA GLU A 187 12.54 -4.25 -7.82
C GLU A 187 13.99 -4.77 -7.72
N PHE A 188 14.30 -5.55 -6.67
CA PHE A 188 15.60 -6.24 -6.56
C PHE A 188 15.89 -7.14 -7.78
N MET A 189 14.93 -7.96 -8.23
CA MET A 189 15.15 -8.87 -9.36
C MET A 189 15.16 -8.16 -10.73
N CYS A 190 14.56 -6.97 -10.85
CA CYS A 190 14.69 -6.11 -12.04
C CYS A 190 16.03 -5.36 -12.09
N CYS A 191 16.84 -5.37 -11.02
CA CYS A 191 18.18 -4.79 -11.03
C CYS A 191 19.17 -5.77 -11.68
N ASN A 192 19.51 -5.52 -12.95
CA ASN A 192 20.49 -6.28 -13.74
C ASN A 192 21.91 -6.33 -13.15
N GLN A 193 22.17 -5.64 -12.04
CA GLN A 193 23.43 -5.65 -11.29
C GLN A 193 23.12 -5.67 -9.79
N TYR A 194 23.68 -6.65 -9.09
CA TYR A 194 23.65 -6.77 -7.63
C TYR A 194 24.95 -7.42 -7.14
N THR A 195 25.33 -7.13 -5.90
CA THR A 195 26.47 -7.73 -5.21
C THR A 195 25.98 -8.90 -4.36
N LYS A 196 26.64 -10.06 -4.42
CA LYS A 196 26.37 -11.17 -3.47
C LYS A 196 27.00 -10.87 -2.12
N LEU A 197 26.22 -10.95 -1.04
CA LEU A 197 26.67 -10.78 0.34
C LEU A 197 27.17 -12.09 0.99
N GLY A 198 26.92 -13.23 0.33
CA GLY A 198 27.20 -14.56 0.89
C GLY A 198 26.09 -15.08 1.78
N GLN A 199 26.42 -16.02 2.66
CA GLN A 199 25.47 -16.70 3.54
C GLN A 199 25.64 -16.30 5.01
N LYS A 200 24.54 -16.27 5.75
CA LYS A 200 24.50 -16.11 7.22
C LYS A 200 23.29 -16.84 7.81
N THR A 201 23.18 -16.86 9.13
CA THR A 201 21.96 -17.30 9.83
C THR A 201 21.19 -16.07 10.34
N ILE A 202 19.86 -16.05 10.17
CA ILE A 202 18.94 -15.10 10.82
C ILE A 202 17.93 -15.94 11.60
N ASP A 203 17.84 -15.75 12.91
CA ASP A 203 16.85 -16.40 13.80
C ASP A 203 16.74 -17.94 13.66
N GLY A 204 17.86 -18.59 13.31
CA GLY A 204 17.98 -20.03 13.08
C GLY A 204 17.80 -20.49 11.62
N ILE A 205 17.40 -19.58 10.72
CA ILE A 205 17.22 -19.83 9.28
C ILE A 205 18.53 -19.52 8.54
N GLU A 206 19.00 -20.45 7.70
CA GLU A 206 20.12 -20.18 6.77
C GLU A 206 19.64 -19.37 5.57
N VAL A 207 20.31 -18.24 5.32
CA VAL A 207 19.96 -17.28 4.26
C VAL A 207 21.15 -16.95 3.38
N GLU A 208 20.90 -16.71 2.08
CA GLU A 208 21.84 -16.03 1.18
C GLU A 208 21.37 -14.58 0.95
N GLY A 209 22.32 -13.64 0.89
CA GLY A 209 22.04 -12.22 0.70
C GLY A 209 22.52 -11.67 -0.64
N ILE A 210 21.76 -10.71 -1.18
CA ILE A 210 22.23 -9.77 -2.20
C ILE A 210 22.08 -8.32 -1.75
N GLU A 211 22.86 -7.45 -2.37
CA GLU A 211 22.80 -6.00 -2.19
C GLU A 211 22.69 -5.29 -3.55
N VAL A 212 21.81 -4.29 -3.62
CA VAL A 212 21.64 -3.38 -4.75
C VAL A 212 21.97 -1.98 -4.25
N ASP A 213 22.92 -1.32 -4.89
CA ASP A 213 23.40 0.01 -4.54
C ASP A 213 23.52 0.82 -5.83
N ASN A 214 22.48 1.60 -6.17
CA ASN A 214 22.46 2.44 -7.36
C ASN A 214 21.42 3.57 -7.28
N ASP A 215 21.70 4.69 -7.97
CA ASP A 215 20.90 5.92 -7.99
C ASP A 215 19.45 5.80 -8.52
N LYS A 216 18.97 4.60 -8.89
CA LYS A 216 17.59 4.34 -9.28
C LYS A 216 16.84 3.39 -8.34
N PHE A 217 17.53 2.71 -7.43
CA PHE A 217 16.90 1.74 -6.54
C PHE A 217 16.18 2.46 -5.39
N GLY A 218 14.92 2.09 -5.17
CA GLY A 218 14.04 2.76 -4.21
C GLY A 218 13.73 4.21 -4.58
N ALA A 219 13.79 4.59 -5.87
CA ALA A 219 13.64 5.98 -6.32
C ALA A 219 12.26 6.61 -6.01
N SER A 220 11.27 5.82 -5.57
CA SER A 220 9.99 6.31 -5.02
C SER A 220 10.05 6.71 -3.54
N LEU A 221 11.18 6.46 -2.87
CA LEU A 221 11.41 6.70 -1.44
C LEU A 221 12.72 7.49 -1.18
N PHE A 222 13.71 7.38 -2.06
CA PHE A 222 15.03 8.00 -1.91
C PHE A 222 15.49 8.76 -3.17
N GLU A 223 16.30 9.80 -2.99
CA GLU A 223 17.11 10.44 -4.03
C GLU A 223 18.33 9.59 -4.41
N LYS A 224 18.86 8.86 -3.42
CA LYS A 224 19.90 7.83 -3.55
C LYS A 224 19.55 6.72 -2.56
N GLY A 225 19.37 5.50 -3.07
CA GLY A 225 18.89 4.36 -2.30
C GLY A 225 19.74 3.11 -2.50
N LYS A 226 19.78 2.31 -1.44
CA LYS A 226 20.50 1.05 -1.34
C LYS A 226 19.60 0.02 -0.65
N GLY A 227 19.69 -1.24 -1.04
CA GLY A 227 18.88 -2.31 -0.49
C GLY A 227 19.68 -3.59 -0.29
N ARG A 228 19.36 -4.32 0.77
CA ARG A 228 19.81 -5.69 1.03
C ARG A 228 18.60 -6.62 1.12
N LEU A 229 18.67 -7.75 0.43
CA LEU A 229 17.62 -8.78 0.40
C LEU A 229 18.24 -10.10 0.84
N TRP A 230 17.72 -10.66 1.94
CA TRP A 230 18.13 -11.95 2.50
C TRP A 230 17.01 -12.97 2.34
N VAL A 231 17.34 -14.10 1.72
CA VAL A 231 16.40 -15.14 1.29
C VAL A 231 16.81 -16.48 1.88
N ALA A 232 15.83 -17.24 2.40
CA ALA A 232 16.07 -18.57 2.97
C ALA A 232 16.49 -19.58 1.90
N VAL A 233 17.56 -20.33 2.17
CA VAL A 233 18.13 -21.31 1.22
C VAL A 233 17.15 -22.45 0.91
N ASP A 234 16.36 -22.88 1.91
CA ASP A 234 15.43 -24.02 1.79
C ASP A 234 14.12 -23.71 1.05
N THR A 235 13.72 -22.44 0.94
CA THR A 235 12.39 -22.05 0.44
C THR A 235 12.40 -20.99 -0.67
N ASP A 236 13.53 -20.33 -0.90
CA ASP A 236 13.66 -19.16 -1.78
C ASP A 236 12.71 -18.00 -1.43
N LEU A 237 12.28 -17.90 -0.16
CA LEU A 237 11.44 -16.82 0.35
C LEU A 237 12.25 -15.81 1.20
N PRO A 238 11.92 -14.49 1.16
CA PRO A 238 12.55 -13.47 1.99
C PRO A 238 12.39 -13.73 3.49
N VAL A 239 13.46 -13.43 4.22
CA VAL A 239 13.55 -13.46 5.70
C VAL A 239 13.83 -12.06 6.25
N LEU A 240 14.57 -11.24 5.51
CA LEU A 240 14.89 -9.87 5.88
C LEU A 240 15.08 -9.02 4.61
N ILE A 241 14.45 -7.85 4.57
CA ILE A 241 14.70 -6.80 3.59
C ILE A 241 15.15 -5.55 4.35
N GLU A 242 16.25 -4.94 3.94
CA GLU A 242 16.75 -3.68 4.48
C GLU A 242 16.83 -2.68 3.31
N LEU A 243 16.22 -1.50 3.44
CA LEU A 243 16.41 -0.39 2.50
C LEU A 243 16.97 0.81 3.26
N GLU A 244 17.96 1.50 2.71
CA GLU A 244 18.56 2.69 3.30
C GLU A 244 18.88 3.74 2.23
N GLY A 245 18.68 5.02 2.55
CA GLY A 245 18.89 6.09 1.59
C GLY A 245 18.57 7.48 2.14
N THR A 246 18.57 8.47 1.25
CA THR A 246 18.37 9.87 1.61
C THR A 246 17.30 10.56 0.78
N SER A 247 16.74 11.66 1.30
CA SER A 247 15.81 12.53 0.59
C SER A 247 15.96 14.01 1.03
N ALA A 248 15.30 14.92 0.31
CA ALA A 248 15.34 16.36 0.50
C ALA A 248 16.76 16.94 0.46
N GLY A 249 17.45 16.74 -0.66
CA GLY A 249 18.83 17.19 -0.89
C GLY A 249 19.84 16.52 0.05
N GLY A 250 19.58 15.27 0.42
CA GLY A 250 20.38 14.54 1.42
C GLY A 250 20.15 14.93 2.89
N SER A 251 19.23 15.86 3.20
CA SER A 251 19.02 16.36 4.58
C SER A 251 18.19 15.42 5.47
N VAL A 252 17.47 14.47 4.89
CA VAL A 252 16.70 13.44 5.60
C VAL A 252 17.33 12.08 5.27
N GLN A 253 17.65 11.31 6.32
CA GLN A 253 18.06 9.90 6.20
C GLN A 253 16.86 9.01 6.51
N ILE A 254 16.66 7.97 5.71
CA ILE A 254 15.56 7.02 5.84
C ILE A 254 16.15 5.61 5.84
N SER A 255 15.85 4.86 6.89
CA SER A 255 16.14 3.43 6.99
C SER A 255 14.84 2.66 7.14
N LEU A 256 14.72 1.54 6.44
CA LEU A 256 13.57 0.66 6.46
C LEU A 256 14.02 -0.80 6.65
N THR A 257 13.44 -1.46 7.63
CA THR A 257 13.56 -2.90 7.84
C THR A 257 12.21 -3.55 7.62
N ILE A 258 12.17 -4.62 6.83
CA ILE A 258 11.01 -5.51 6.73
C ILE A 258 11.48 -6.91 7.13
N ASP A 259 10.89 -7.44 8.19
CA ASP A 259 11.28 -8.70 8.84
C ASP A 259 10.04 -9.45 9.36
N SER A 260 10.26 -10.51 10.16
CA SER A 260 9.20 -11.28 10.82
C SER A 260 8.15 -11.80 9.83
N PHE A 261 8.62 -12.31 8.69
CA PHE A 261 7.76 -12.86 7.66
C PHE A 261 7.12 -14.19 8.10
N ASP A 262 5.80 -14.27 8.00
CA ASP A 262 5.05 -15.52 8.06
C ASP A 262 4.34 -15.71 6.71
N TRP A 263 4.79 -16.68 5.93
CA TRP A 263 4.33 -16.93 4.56
C TRP A 263 3.33 -18.09 4.56
N ASP A 264 2.10 -17.80 4.12
CA ASP A 264 0.90 -18.63 4.28
C ASP A 264 0.53 -19.00 5.75
N PRO A 265 0.24 -18.02 6.63
CA PRO A 265 -0.12 -18.27 8.04
C PRO A 265 -1.48 -18.97 8.24
N GLY A 266 -2.24 -19.18 7.16
CA GLY A 266 -3.62 -19.63 7.23
C GLY A 266 -4.61 -18.55 7.66
N LEU A 267 -4.37 -17.29 7.29
CA LEU A 267 -5.28 -16.16 7.56
C LEU A 267 -6.70 -16.41 7.04
N GLN A 268 -7.71 -15.93 7.76
CA GLN A 268 -9.14 -16.10 7.44
C GLN A 268 -9.82 -14.75 7.18
N ALA A 269 -11.05 -14.77 6.64
CA ALA A 269 -11.81 -13.55 6.34
C ALA A 269 -12.10 -12.69 7.58
N GLU A 270 -12.14 -13.29 8.77
CA GLU A 270 -12.34 -12.60 10.04
C GLU A 270 -11.16 -11.70 10.44
N ASP A 271 -9.92 -12.05 10.04
CA ASP A 271 -8.71 -11.28 10.39
C ASP A 271 -8.67 -9.89 9.73
N PHE A 272 -9.43 -9.73 8.64
CA PHE A 272 -9.59 -8.51 7.84
C PHE A 272 -10.89 -7.75 8.13
N GLN A 273 -11.71 -8.23 9.08
CA GLN A 273 -12.91 -7.52 9.51
C GLN A 273 -12.58 -6.59 10.69
N PRO A 274 -12.94 -5.30 10.63
CA PRO A 274 -12.58 -4.33 11.67
C PRO A 274 -13.28 -4.55 13.01
N ASN A 275 -14.32 -5.40 13.06
CA ASN A 275 -14.98 -5.89 14.28
C ASN A 275 -15.18 -4.80 15.37
N ILE A 276 -15.66 -3.62 14.93
CA ILE A 276 -15.62 -2.37 15.69
C ILE A 276 -16.27 -2.54 17.06
N PRO A 277 -15.54 -2.36 18.18
CA PRO A 277 -16.10 -2.57 19.52
C PRO A 277 -17.26 -1.62 19.81
N SER A 278 -18.25 -2.09 20.57
CA SER A 278 -19.50 -1.35 20.82
C SER A 278 -19.35 -0.05 21.64
N ASP A 279 -18.18 0.19 22.23
CA ASP A 279 -17.82 1.40 22.94
C ASP A 279 -16.97 2.37 22.11
N TYR A 280 -16.74 2.08 20.82
CA TYR A 280 -16.07 2.99 19.89
C TYR A 280 -17.07 3.94 19.21
N THR A 281 -16.64 5.18 19.00
CA THR A 281 -17.44 6.24 18.36
C THR A 281 -16.90 6.62 16.98
N LEU A 282 -17.78 7.04 16.07
CA LEU A 282 -17.36 7.56 14.77
C LEU A 282 -16.61 8.88 14.97
N MET A 283 -15.42 9.00 14.40
CA MET A 283 -14.62 10.23 14.39
C MET A 283 -14.95 11.09 13.17
N ALA A 284 -15.05 10.46 11.99
CA ALA A 284 -15.44 11.11 10.74
C ALA A 284 -15.79 10.10 9.64
N LYS A 285 -16.49 10.59 8.62
CA LYS A 285 -16.52 10.00 7.28
C LYS A 285 -15.67 10.88 6.36
N VAL A 286 -14.58 10.32 5.85
CA VAL A 286 -13.62 11.03 4.98
C VAL A 286 -13.76 10.48 3.57
N ASP A 287 -14.06 11.36 2.62
CA ASP A 287 -14.00 11.01 1.20
C ASP A 287 -12.66 11.50 0.64
N LEU A 288 -11.82 10.56 0.24
CA LEU A 288 -10.52 10.77 -0.41
C LEU A 288 -10.56 10.37 -1.90
N SER A 289 -11.74 10.05 -2.44
CA SER A 289 -11.91 9.65 -3.85
C SER A 289 -11.59 10.75 -4.87
N GLY A 290 -11.35 11.98 -4.42
CA GLY A 290 -11.18 13.13 -5.30
C GLY A 290 -12.47 13.53 -6.03
N SER A 291 -13.64 13.20 -5.48
CA SER A 291 -14.91 13.77 -5.91
C SER A 291 -14.89 15.29 -5.77
N VAL A 292 -15.56 16.01 -6.67
CA VAL A 292 -15.63 17.49 -6.60
C VAL A 292 -16.37 17.92 -5.33
N GLU A 293 -17.31 17.10 -4.90
CA GLU A 293 -18.04 17.18 -3.65
C GLU A 293 -17.12 17.07 -2.42
N ALA A 294 -16.11 16.18 -2.43
CA ALA A 294 -15.10 16.09 -1.37
C ALA A 294 -14.19 17.32 -1.34
N VAL A 295 -13.79 17.83 -2.51
CA VAL A 295 -12.98 19.06 -2.64
C VAL A 295 -13.75 20.26 -2.07
N ILE A 296 -15.02 20.42 -2.45
CA ILE A 296 -15.93 21.43 -1.92
C ILE A 296 -16.09 21.27 -0.40
N LYS A 297 -16.24 20.03 0.11
CA LYS A 297 -16.33 19.78 1.57
C LYS A 297 -15.06 20.22 2.30
N GLY A 298 -13.88 19.91 1.75
CA GLY A 298 -12.59 20.35 2.30
C GLY A 298 -12.46 21.87 2.32
N LEU A 299 -12.63 22.52 1.17
CA LEU A 299 -12.54 23.98 1.06
C LEU A 299 -13.55 24.69 1.98
N ARG A 300 -14.78 24.16 2.10
CA ARG A 300 -15.81 24.68 3.01
C ARG A 300 -15.40 24.55 4.48
N GLY A 301 -14.89 23.39 4.90
CA GLY A 301 -14.41 23.17 6.27
C GLY A 301 -13.27 24.12 6.65
N PHE A 302 -12.35 24.42 5.72
CA PHE A 302 -11.30 25.41 5.95
C PHE A 302 -11.87 26.84 6.04
N ALA A 303 -12.82 27.21 5.18
CA ALA A 303 -13.48 28.53 5.21
C ALA A 303 -14.30 28.75 6.50
N GLU A 304 -14.98 27.72 7.00
CA GLU A 304 -15.69 27.77 8.28
C GLU A 304 -14.75 28.01 9.47
N ILE A 305 -13.54 27.41 9.44
CA ILE A 305 -12.52 27.59 10.50
C ILE A 305 -11.82 28.96 10.41
N THR A 306 -11.74 29.56 9.21
CA THR A 306 -10.91 30.76 8.93
C THR A 306 -11.70 32.05 8.66
N GLU A 307 -13.01 32.04 8.94
CA GLU A 307 -13.92 33.17 8.72
C GLU A 307 -14.00 33.60 7.24
N GLY A 308 -14.05 32.61 6.35
CA GLY A 308 -14.31 32.78 4.92
C GLY A 308 -13.07 32.83 4.03
N LYS A 309 -11.89 32.40 4.51
CA LYS A 309 -10.68 32.28 3.67
C LYS A 309 -10.50 30.87 3.12
N TYR A 310 -9.64 30.73 2.12
CA TYR A 310 -9.18 29.43 1.63
C TYR A 310 -7.71 29.21 1.98
N PRO A 311 -7.18 27.97 1.89
CA PRO A 311 -5.75 27.72 1.98
C PRO A 311 -4.99 28.58 0.97
N THR A 312 -3.79 29.09 1.28
CA THR A 312 -3.03 29.88 0.28
C THR A 312 -2.59 29.03 -0.90
N ASN A 313 -2.38 27.73 -0.68
CA ASN A 313 -2.22 26.69 -1.70
C ASN A 313 -2.79 25.36 -1.17
N LEU A 314 -2.85 24.34 -2.03
CA LEU A 314 -3.33 23.00 -1.70
C LEU A 314 -2.19 21.96 -1.54
N ASP A 315 -1.00 22.38 -1.09
CA ASP A 315 0.04 21.47 -0.58
C ASP A 315 -0.29 21.01 0.85
N LEU A 316 -0.17 19.70 1.12
CA LEU A 316 -0.46 19.10 2.42
C LEU A 316 0.31 19.72 3.58
N MET A 317 1.58 20.11 3.39
CA MET A 317 2.40 20.68 4.47
C MET A 317 1.98 22.13 4.79
N THR A 318 1.77 22.94 3.77
CA THR A 318 1.35 24.34 3.91
C THR A 318 -0.08 24.45 4.40
N THR A 319 -1.04 23.77 3.75
CA THR A 319 -2.44 23.73 4.20
C THR A 319 -2.55 23.17 5.63
N GLY A 320 -1.78 22.12 5.96
CA GLY A 320 -1.76 21.55 7.30
C GLY A 320 -1.25 22.50 8.39
N LYS A 321 -0.25 23.33 8.07
CA LYS A 321 0.23 24.40 8.96
C LYS A 321 -0.83 25.49 9.15
N GLU A 322 -1.42 26.00 8.07
CA GLU A 322 -2.42 27.06 8.11
C GLU A 322 -3.68 26.63 8.88
N LEU A 323 -4.17 25.42 8.60
CA LEU A 323 -5.31 24.81 9.30
C LEU A 323 -5.06 24.71 10.81
N ARG A 324 -3.87 24.26 11.22
CA ARG A 324 -3.47 24.15 12.63
C ARG A 324 -3.46 25.53 13.31
N GLU A 325 -2.91 26.55 12.64
CA GLU A 325 -2.83 27.91 13.18
C GLU A 325 -4.21 28.57 13.29
N ALA A 326 -5.08 28.39 12.29
CA ALA A 326 -6.46 28.86 12.34
C ALA A 326 -7.31 28.11 13.38
N PHE A 327 -7.16 26.79 13.52
CA PHE A 327 -7.88 26.00 14.53
C PHE A 327 -7.50 26.39 15.97
N ILE A 328 -6.20 26.70 16.21
CA ILE A 328 -5.75 27.25 17.49
C ILE A 328 -6.40 28.61 17.77
N ALA A 329 -6.44 29.51 16.79
CA ALA A 329 -7.08 30.82 16.93
C ALA A 329 -8.60 30.71 17.16
N LEU A 330 -9.28 29.81 16.44
CA LEU A 330 -10.71 29.51 16.62
C LEU A 330 -11.02 29.03 18.04
N ARG A 331 -10.22 28.09 18.57
CA ARG A 331 -10.39 27.59 19.94
C ARG A 331 -10.14 28.66 21.00
N GLN A 332 -9.11 29.48 20.82
CA GLN A 332 -8.85 30.64 21.69
C GLN A 332 -10.02 31.64 21.66
N LYS A 333 -10.58 31.95 20.48
CA LYS A 333 -11.78 32.80 20.32
C LYS A 333 -13.02 32.20 20.99
N GLN A 334 -13.14 30.87 21.02
CA GLN A 334 -14.21 30.12 21.70
C GLN A 334 -13.96 29.88 23.19
N GLY A 335 -12.79 30.25 23.74
CA GLY A 335 -12.41 29.98 25.14
C GLY A 335 -12.14 28.52 25.48
N LYS A 336 -11.97 27.65 24.48
CA LYS A 336 -11.61 26.22 24.65
C LYS A 336 -10.12 26.07 24.96
N SER A 337 -9.75 25.06 25.75
CA SER A 337 -8.36 24.68 25.93
C SER A 337 -7.77 24.10 24.63
N LEU A 338 -6.45 24.24 24.48
CA LEU A 338 -5.67 23.55 23.45
C LEU A 338 -5.34 22.10 23.86
N GLU A 339 -5.51 21.75 25.14
CA GLU A 339 -5.32 20.39 25.68
C GLU A 339 -6.58 19.51 25.54
N GLU A 340 -7.74 20.12 25.33
CA GLU A 340 -8.98 19.40 25.01
C GLU A 340 -8.84 18.68 23.66
N LYS A 341 -9.23 17.40 23.58
CA LYS A 341 -9.24 16.69 22.28
C LYS A 341 -10.25 17.33 21.31
N PRO A 342 -10.03 17.28 19.99
CA PRO A 342 -11.03 17.68 19.00
C PRO A 342 -12.37 16.94 19.15
N THR A 343 -13.47 17.68 18.97
CA THR A 343 -14.83 17.11 18.89
C THR A 343 -15.00 16.32 17.59
N GLN A 344 -16.08 15.54 17.46
CA GLN A 344 -16.38 14.84 16.20
C GLN A 344 -16.62 15.85 15.07
N GLU A 345 -17.39 16.91 15.32
CA GLU A 345 -17.67 18.00 14.38
C GLU A 345 -16.39 18.71 13.91
N GLU A 346 -15.49 19.05 14.83
CA GLU A 346 -14.19 19.64 14.50
C GLU A 346 -13.37 18.71 13.58
N MET A 347 -13.35 17.40 13.84
CA MET A 347 -12.66 16.42 12.98
C MET A 347 -13.35 16.20 11.62
N GLU A 348 -14.68 16.20 11.57
CA GLU A 348 -15.47 16.01 10.35
C GLU A 348 -15.35 17.17 9.36
N ASN A 349 -15.02 18.36 9.86
CA ASN A 349 -14.66 19.54 9.06
C ASN A 349 -13.16 19.61 8.72
N MET A 350 -12.27 19.19 9.63
CA MET A 350 -10.82 19.22 9.38
C MET A 350 -10.32 18.15 8.41
N LEU A 351 -10.78 16.90 8.51
CA LEU A 351 -10.22 15.78 7.74
C LEU A 351 -10.46 15.88 6.20
N PRO A 352 -11.62 16.33 5.68
CA PRO A 352 -11.83 16.48 4.24
C PRO A 352 -10.88 17.44 3.53
N ILE A 353 -10.24 18.36 4.26
CA ILE A 353 -9.24 19.30 3.73
C ILE A 353 -8.06 18.54 3.12
N GLN A 354 -7.66 17.40 3.71
CA GLN A 354 -6.62 16.53 3.16
C GLN A 354 -7.03 15.93 1.80
N GLY A 355 -8.32 15.61 1.63
CA GLY A 355 -8.88 15.13 0.36
C GLY A 355 -8.78 16.18 -0.75
N ALA A 356 -9.00 17.46 -0.44
CA ALA A 356 -8.82 18.56 -1.39
C ALA A 356 -7.34 18.73 -1.82
N CYS A 357 -6.40 18.65 -0.88
CA CYS A 357 -4.96 18.68 -1.19
C CYS A 357 -4.53 17.50 -2.07
N LEU A 358 -4.99 16.29 -1.75
CA LEU A 358 -4.68 15.06 -2.52
C LEU A 358 -5.26 15.12 -3.95
N PHE A 359 -6.48 15.64 -4.11
CA PHE A 359 -7.08 15.86 -5.43
C PHE A 359 -6.28 16.88 -6.25
N TYR A 360 -5.91 18.02 -5.67
CA TYR A 360 -5.08 19.01 -6.34
C TYR A 360 -3.73 18.44 -6.78
N GLY A 361 -3.03 17.73 -5.89
CA GLY A 361 -1.78 17.03 -6.20
C GLY A 361 -1.92 16.01 -7.33
N LYS A 362 -3.06 15.29 -7.39
CA LYS A 362 -3.38 14.40 -8.50
C LYS A 362 -3.57 15.15 -9.83
N LEU A 363 -4.30 16.27 -9.85
CA LEU A 363 -4.49 17.08 -11.06
C LEU A 363 -3.17 17.66 -11.59
N VAL A 364 -2.24 18.04 -10.71
CA VAL A 364 -0.87 18.45 -11.08
C VAL A 364 -0.11 17.27 -11.70
N LYS A 365 -0.17 16.09 -11.07
CA LYS A 365 0.49 14.86 -11.56
C LYS A 365 -0.05 14.37 -12.92
N GLU A 366 -1.33 14.60 -13.19
CA GLU A 366 -1.99 14.25 -14.46
C GLU A 366 -1.90 15.36 -15.55
N ASP A 367 -1.14 16.44 -15.31
CA ASP A 367 -0.99 17.61 -16.21
C ASP A 367 -2.34 18.20 -16.68
N LYS A 368 -3.29 18.33 -15.75
CA LYS A 368 -4.66 18.78 -16.04
C LYS A 368 -4.82 20.30 -16.18
N ASP A 369 -3.76 21.04 -16.47
CA ASP A 369 -3.77 22.52 -16.54
C ASP A 369 -4.56 23.13 -15.35
N VAL A 370 -4.11 22.77 -14.15
CA VAL A 370 -4.80 23.12 -12.89
C VAL A 370 -4.25 24.43 -12.33
N ALA A 371 -5.16 25.30 -11.90
CA ALA A 371 -4.85 26.54 -11.22
C ALA A 371 -5.72 26.72 -9.98
N TYR A 372 -5.21 27.45 -8.99
CA TYR A 372 -5.83 27.66 -7.70
C TYR A 372 -5.41 29.01 -7.12
N TYR A 373 -6.36 29.75 -6.54
CA TYR A 373 -6.25 31.18 -6.22
C TYR A 373 -6.68 31.51 -4.77
N GLY A 374 -6.61 30.54 -3.86
CA GLY A 374 -7.06 30.70 -2.46
C GLY A 374 -6.21 31.66 -1.60
N ASP A 375 -5.10 32.16 -2.13
CA ASP A 375 -4.32 33.26 -1.56
C ASP A 375 -4.98 34.63 -1.74
N THR A 376 -5.85 34.76 -2.75
CA THR A 376 -6.42 36.02 -3.25
C THR A 376 -7.95 36.01 -3.39
N VAL A 377 -8.58 34.84 -3.43
CA VAL A 377 -10.02 34.60 -3.51
C VAL A 377 -10.55 34.12 -2.15
N THR A 378 -11.71 34.64 -1.73
CA THR A 378 -12.38 34.30 -0.46
C THR A 378 -13.81 33.82 -0.68
N ALA A 379 -14.45 33.31 0.38
CA ALA A 379 -15.86 32.90 0.39
C ALA A 379 -16.86 34.02 0.06
N HIS A 380 -16.39 35.28 0.00
CA HIS A 380 -17.19 36.46 -0.36
C HIS A 380 -17.05 36.85 -1.83
N ASP A 381 -16.05 36.31 -2.54
CA ASP A 381 -15.73 36.61 -3.94
C ASP A 381 -16.52 35.71 -4.90
N VAL A 382 -17.85 35.72 -4.79
CA VAL A 382 -18.75 34.67 -5.30
C VAL A 382 -18.67 34.40 -6.81
N GLU A 383 -18.22 35.36 -7.62
CA GLU A 383 -18.06 35.21 -9.08
C GLU A 383 -16.60 34.94 -9.53
N LYS A 384 -15.61 34.95 -8.61
CA LYS A 384 -14.20 34.71 -8.96
C LYS A 384 -13.86 33.21 -9.00
N VAL A 385 -13.02 32.82 -9.95
CA VAL A 385 -12.43 31.48 -10.04
C VAL A 385 -11.53 31.24 -8.81
N LEU A 386 -11.93 30.31 -7.93
CA LEU A 386 -11.10 29.84 -6.82
C LEU A 386 -10.15 28.73 -7.26
N MET A 387 -10.65 27.82 -8.10
CA MET A 387 -9.90 26.68 -8.64
C MET A 387 -10.44 26.32 -10.01
N ARG A 388 -9.57 25.90 -10.94
CA ARG A 388 -9.98 25.34 -12.22
C ARG A 388 -9.03 24.26 -12.71
N TRP A 389 -9.53 23.36 -13.56
CA TRP A 389 -8.73 22.36 -14.26
C TRP A 389 -9.40 21.90 -15.55
N LYS A 390 -8.59 21.43 -16.50
CA LYS A 390 -9.03 20.90 -17.79
C LYS A 390 -9.69 19.53 -17.63
N ILE A 391 -10.92 19.38 -18.11
CA ILE A 391 -11.66 18.10 -18.13
C ILE A 391 -11.71 17.47 -19.52
N SER A 392 -11.62 18.26 -20.59
CA SER A 392 -11.47 17.81 -21.97
C SER A 392 -10.69 18.84 -22.80
N ASP A 393 -10.39 18.56 -24.07
CA ASP A 393 -9.65 19.52 -24.93
C ASP A 393 -10.37 20.84 -25.21
N GLN A 394 -11.66 20.95 -24.88
CA GLN A 394 -12.46 22.15 -25.08
C GLN A 394 -13.17 22.64 -23.81
N GLN A 395 -12.99 21.95 -22.67
CA GLN A 395 -13.72 22.25 -21.43
C GLN A 395 -12.85 22.19 -20.19
N TYR A 396 -13.11 23.12 -19.28
CA TYR A 396 -12.56 23.21 -17.93
C TYR A 396 -13.69 23.12 -16.91
N ARG A 397 -13.41 22.53 -15.74
CA ARG A 397 -14.26 22.68 -14.57
C ARG A 397 -13.73 23.82 -13.71
N VAL A 398 -14.64 24.67 -13.25
CA VAL A 398 -14.39 25.79 -12.34
C VAL A 398 -15.08 25.52 -11.00
N ILE A 399 -14.39 25.84 -9.90
CA ILE A 399 -14.97 26.09 -8.57
C ILE A 399 -14.84 27.60 -8.32
N PHE A 400 -15.95 28.26 -7.98
CA PHE A 400 -15.96 29.69 -7.66
C PHE A 400 -15.71 29.97 -6.17
N GLY A 401 -15.55 31.25 -5.82
CA GLY A 401 -15.38 31.70 -4.44
C GLY A 401 -16.51 31.27 -3.49
N ASP A 402 -17.75 31.11 -3.95
CA ASP A 402 -18.86 30.59 -3.12
C ASP A 402 -18.91 29.04 -3.01
N LEU A 403 -17.97 28.36 -3.68
CA LEU A 403 -17.91 26.92 -3.90
C LEU A 403 -19.05 26.34 -4.76
N SER A 404 -19.72 27.17 -5.56
CA SER A 404 -20.47 26.70 -6.72
C SER A 404 -19.52 26.19 -7.82
N THR A 405 -20.04 25.42 -8.77
CA THR A 405 -19.24 24.84 -9.87
C THR A 405 -19.90 24.99 -11.22
N LEU A 406 -19.07 25.10 -12.25
CA LEU A 406 -19.50 25.23 -13.64
C LEU A 406 -18.47 24.55 -14.56
N ASP A 407 -18.96 23.87 -15.60
CA ASP A 407 -18.13 23.43 -16.72
C ASP A 407 -18.21 24.49 -17.82
N VAL A 408 -17.05 25.01 -18.23
CA VAL A 408 -16.91 26.15 -19.16
C VAL A 408 -15.99 25.81 -20.33
N SER A 409 -16.19 26.48 -21.46
CA SER A 409 -15.22 26.46 -22.56
C SER A 409 -13.97 27.30 -22.25
N TYR A 410 -12.92 27.15 -23.07
CA TYR A 410 -11.70 27.96 -22.97
C TYR A 410 -11.97 29.47 -23.08
N ASP A 411 -12.83 29.89 -24.03
CA ASP A 411 -13.14 31.30 -24.25
C ASP A 411 -13.98 31.91 -23.10
N GLU A 412 -14.78 31.08 -22.41
CA GLU A 412 -15.51 31.48 -21.20
C GLU A 412 -14.59 31.54 -19.98
N LEU A 413 -13.68 30.57 -19.79
CA LEU A 413 -12.66 30.63 -18.75
C LEU A 413 -11.79 31.87 -18.90
N ALA A 414 -11.34 32.17 -20.12
CA ALA A 414 -10.60 33.37 -20.45
C ALA A 414 -11.41 34.68 -20.31
N GLN A 415 -12.69 34.63 -19.94
CA GLN A 415 -13.49 35.79 -19.49
C GLN A 415 -13.65 35.83 -17.97
N LEU A 416 -13.65 34.68 -17.30
CA LEU A 416 -13.72 34.56 -15.83
C LEU A 416 -12.37 34.81 -15.12
N GLU A 417 -11.24 34.60 -15.81
CA GLU A 417 -9.87 34.88 -15.31
C GLU A 417 -9.37 36.32 -15.64
N LYS A 418 -10.27 37.31 -15.75
CA LYS A 418 -9.96 38.72 -16.09
C LYS A 418 -10.25 39.72 -14.97
#